data_AF-A0A6H0M753-F1
#
_entry.id   AF-A0A6H0M753-F1
#
_cell.length_a   1.000
_cell.length_b   1.000
_cell.length_c   1.000
_cell.angle_alpha   90.00
_cell.angle_beta   90.00
_cell.angle_gamma   90.00
#
_symmetry.space_group_name_H-M   'P 1'
#
loop_
_entity.id
_entity.type
_entity.pdbx_description
1 polymer ?
#
loop_
_entity_poly.entity_id
_entity_poly.type
_entity_poly.pdbx_seq_one_letter_code
_entity_poly.pdbx_strand_id
1 'polypeptide(L)'
;LVLGTSITISSSHWMSAWAGLEINTLAIIPLISKSHHPRAIEASIKYFLVQAAASTLLLFSSMINAWHTGQWDITQLNHPTSSLLLTTAIAMKLGLVPFHFWFPEVLQGSPLTTAMLLSTVMKFPPITIFFLTSHSLNPTLLTTMAVASAALGGWMGLNQTQIRKVLAFSSISHLGWMTIILIYNPELTLMTFYLYCIMTGATFLTLNTTKSLKLSTMMTAWTKTPALNTMLMMTLLSLAGLPPLTGFLPKWLIIQELSKQEMSTSATIIAILSLLGLFFYLRLAYYSTITLPPNPTNHMKQWHTSKPTSTLIASLSSLSALSLPLSP
;
A
#
# COMPACT_ATOMS: atom_id res chain seq x y z
N LEU A 1 13.17 -12.36 2.03
CA LEU A 1 12.03 -11.53 2.49
C LEU A 1 11.95 -11.53 4.00
N VAL A 2 11.48 -12.61 4.65
CA VAL A 2 11.34 -12.64 6.13
C VAL A 2 12.62 -12.22 6.86
N LEU A 3 13.77 -12.76 6.47
CA LEU A 3 15.06 -12.41 7.07
C LEU A 3 15.45 -10.94 6.84
N GLY A 4 15.23 -10.40 5.64
CA GLY A 4 15.52 -8.99 5.37
C GLY A 4 14.61 -8.08 6.19
N THR A 5 13.30 -8.38 6.24
CA THR A 5 12.34 -7.65 7.08
C THR A 5 12.65 -7.76 8.58
N SER A 6 13.06 -8.92 9.08
CA SER A 6 13.37 -9.07 10.51
C SER A 6 14.61 -8.27 10.88
N ILE A 7 15.67 -8.31 10.04
CA ILE A 7 16.90 -7.54 10.27
C ILE A 7 16.59 -6.05 10.37
N THR A 8 15.79 -5.50 9.46
CA THR A 8 15.44 -4.07 9.48
C THR A 8 14.66 -3.62 10.71
N ILE A 9 13.86 -4.52 11.29
CA ILE A 9 13.00 -4.19 12.43
C ILE A 9 13.79 -4.30 13.74
N SER A 10 14.68 -5.28 13.84
CA SER A 10 15.49 -5.50 15.04
C SER A 10 16.78 -4.65 15.08
N SER A 11 17.17 -4.05 13.96
CA SER A 11 18.42 -3.29 13.87
C SER A 11 18.35 -1.95 14.61
N SER A 12 19.38 -1.66 15.40
CA SER A 12 19.67 -0.31 15.91
C SER A 12 20.68 0.47 15.04
N HIS A 13 21.44 -0.22 14.19
CA HIS A 13 22.52 0.37 13.41
C HIS A 13 22.09 0.62 11.95
N TRP A 14 22.42 1.79 11.38
CA TRP A 14 22.04 2.15 9.99
C TRP A 14 22.50 1.13 8.94
N MET A 15 23.74 0.66 9.02
CA MET A 15 24.28 -0.34 8.08
C MET A 15 23.49 -1.65 8.09
N SER A 16 23.04 -2.14 9.26
CA SER A 16 22.25 -3.38 9.31
C SER A 16 20.83 -3.17 8.80
N ALA A 17 20.22 -2.02 9.08
CA ALA A 17 18.94 -1.63 8.48
C ALA A 17 19.05 -1.54 6.95
N TRP A 18 20.12 -0.95 6.42
CA TRP A 18 20.38 -0.92 4.97
C TRP A 18 20.55 -2.33 4.39
N ALA A 19 21.36 -3.18 5.02
CA ALA A 19 21.55 -4.56 4.57
C ALA A 19 20.24 -5.36 4.53
N GLY A 20 19.37 -5.19 5.54
CA GLY A 20 18.05 -5.81 5.56
C GLY A 20 17.14 -5.33 4.41
N LEU A 21 17.19 -4.04 4.09
CA LEU A 21 16.49 -3.49 2.92
C LEU A 21 17.02 -4.04 1.60
N GLU A 22 18.34 -4.19 1.43
CA GLU A 22 18.93 -4.77 0.21
C GLU A 22 18.65 -6.26 0.05
N ILE A 23 18.65 -7.01 1.15
CA ILE A 23 18.24 -8.42 1.12
C ILE A 23 16.79 -8.52 0.63
N ASN A 24 15.92 -7.57 1.01
CA ASN A 24 14.56 -7.52 0.51
C ASN A 24 14.47 -7.14 -0.98
N THR A 25 15.23 -6.14 -1.45
CA THR A 25 15.25 -5.74 -2.86
C THR A 25 15.70 -6.90 -3.76
N LEU A 26 16.77 -7.60 -3.38
CA LEU A 26 17.28 -8.72 -4.14
C LEU A 26 16.35 -9.95 -4.09
N ALA A 27 15.76 -10.25 -2.93
CA ALA A 27 14.92 -11.43 -2.78
C ALA A 27 13.58 -11.36 -3.53
N ILE A 28 13.02 -10.16 -3.78
CA ILE A 28 11.74 -10.03 -4.49
C ILE A 28 11.89 -10.10 -6.02
N ILE A 29 13.07 -9.83 -6.57
CA ILE A 29 13.28 -9.76 -8.03
C ILE A 29 12.91 -11.09 -8.73
N PRO A 30 13.36 -12.27 -8.27
CA PRO A 30 12.97 -13.55 -8.87
C PRO A 30 11.46 -13.82 -8.81
N LEU A 31 10.78 -13.28 -7.79
CA LEU A 31 9.34 -13.42 -7.65
C LEU A 31 8.60 -12.57 -8.71
N ILE A 32 9.08 -11.34 -8.97
CA ILE A 32 8.53 -10.47 -10.01
C ILE A 32 8.71 -11.11 -11.40
N SER A 33 9.90 -11.65 -11.68
CA SER A 33 10.25 -12.22 -12.99
C SER A 33 9.75 -13.65 -13.22
N LYS A 34 9.02 -14.25 -12.28
CA LYS A 34 8.56 -15.65 -12.30
C LYS A 34 7.87 -16.09 -13.60
N SER A 35 7.18 -15.19 -14.29
CA SER A 35 6.47 -15.52 -15.55
C SER A 35 7.36 -15.51 -16.79
N HIS A 36 8.60 -15.03 -16.69
CA HIS A 36 9.58 -14.88 -17.78
C HIS A 36 9.08 -14.12 -19.02
N HIS A 37 7.96 -13.40 -18.90
CA HIS A 37 7.39 -12.58 -19.97
C HIS A 37 8.11 -11.22 -20.03
N PRO A 38 8.25 -10.56 -21.21
CA PRO A 38 8.94 -9.26 -21.33
C PRO A 38 8.41 -8.20 -20.36
N ARG A 39 7.10 -8.15 -20.12
CA ARG A 39 6.50 -7.25 -19.09
C ARG A 39 6.98 -7.51 -17.66
N ALA A 40 7.22 -8.77 -17.30
CA ALA A 40 7.73 -9.11 -15.97
C ALA A 40 9.21 -8.76 -15.83
N ILE A 41 9.98 -8.91 -16.93
CA ILE A 41 11.38 -8.48 -17.00
C ILE A 41 11.46 -6.95 -16.89
N GLU A 42 10.66 -6.21 -17.66
CA GLU A 42 10.59 -4.74 -17.58
C GLU A 42 10.23 -4.26 -16.16
N ALA A 43 9.23 -4.89 -15.52
CA ALA A 43 8.87 -4.61 -14.13
C ALA A 43 10.03 -4.88 -13.16
N SER A 44 10.77 -5.99 -13.35
CA SER A 44 11.91 -6.31 -12.48
C SER A 44 13.05 -5.29 -12.61
N ILE A 45 13.33 -4.82 -13.83
CA ILE A 45 14.36 -3.81 -14.09
C ILE A 45 13.96 -2.45 -13.48
N LYS A 46 12.71 -2.01 -13.71
CA LYS A 46 12.17 -0.77 -13.13
C LYS A 46 12.22 -0.79 -11.60
N TYR A 47 11.81 -1.91 -11.00
CA TYR A 47 11.87 -2.10 -9.55
C TYR A 47 13.32 -2.00 -9.05
N PHE A 48 14.23 -2.75 -9.66
CA PHE A 48 15.64 -2.79 -9.23
C PHE A 48 16.29 -1.40 -9.28
N LEU A 49 16.16 -0.69 -10.41
CA LEU A 49 16.79 0.62 -10.60
C LEU A 49 16.33 1.64 -9.56
N VAL A 50 15.01 1.74 -9.35
CA VAL A 50 14.48 2.72 -8.38
C VAL A 50 14.84 2.34 -6.95
N GLN A 51 14.79 1.04 -6.61
CA GLN A 51 15.07 0.60 -5.25
C GLN A 51 16.55 0.65 -4.87
N ALA A 52 17.45 0.47 -5.85
CA ALA A 52 18.89 0.66 -5.70
C ALA A 52 19.26 2.16 -5.58
N ALA A 53 18.62 3.03 -6.35
CA ALA A 53 18.77 4.48 -6.18
C ALA A 53 18.28 4.93 -4.79
N ALA A 54 17.15 4.39 -4.33
CA ALA A 54 16.63 4.69 -3.00
C ALA A 54 17.53 4.17 -1.86
N SER A 55 18.14 2.99 -2.01
CA SER A 55 19.02 2.43 -0.98
C SER A 55 20.38 3.12 -0.91
N THR A 56 20.93 3.56 -2.05
CA THR A 56 22.15 4.38 -2.08
C THR A 56 21.92 5.76 -1.45
N LEU A 57 20.77 6.39 -1.69
CA LEU A 57 20.40 7.63 -1.00
C LEU A 57 20.22 7.44 0.51
N LEU A 58 19.67 6.30 0.94
CA LEU A 58 19.58 5.97 2.37
C LEU A 58 20.98 5.85 2.99
N LEU A 59 21.91 5.14 2.34
CA LEU A 59 23.31 5.10 2.81
C LEU A 59 23.91 6.49 2.87
N PHE A 60 23.74 7.31 1.83
CA PHE A 60 24.27 8.66 1.80
C PHE A 60 23.73 9.52 2.94
N SER A 61 22.43 9.41 3.25
CA SER A 61 21.83 10.07 4.42
C SER A 61 22.48 9.64 5.74
N SER A 62 22.74 8.34 5.92
CA SER A 62 23.37 7.80 7.11
C SER A 62 24.85 8.20 7.24
N MET A 63 25.59 8.27 6.13
CA MET A 63 26.99 8.71 6.10
C MET A 63 27.12 10.17 6.49
N ILE A 64 26.25 11.05 5.98
CA ILE A 64 26.22 12.46 6.38
C ILE A 64 25.92 12.59 7.86
N ASN A 65 24.92 11.83 8.35
CA ASN A 65 24.58 11.84 9.77
C ASN A 65 25.78 11.41 10.64
N ALA A 66 26.40 10.28 10.30
CA ALA A 66 27.57 9.75 11.00
C ALA A 66 28.79 10.68 10.93
N TRP A 67 28.98 11.40 9.82
CA TRP A 67 30.03 12.41 9.68
C TRP A 67 29.86 13.56 10.68
N HIS A 68 28.61 13.97 10.93
CA HIS A 68 28.32 15.08 11.85
C HIS A 68 28.22 14.66 13.32
N THR A 69 27.64 13.49 13.63
CA THR A 69 27.39 13.06 15.02
C THR A 69 28.39 12.04 15.53
N GLY A 70 29.16 11.39 14.64
CA GLY A 70 30.05 10.29 14.98
C GLY A 70 29.34 8.98 15.35
N GLN A 71 28.01 8.92 15.24
CA GLN A 71 27.20 7.76 15.64
C GLN A 71 26.41 7.17 14.47
N TRP A 72 26.15 5.87 14.55
CA TRP A 72 25.43 5.09 13.54
C TRP A 72 24.06 4.58 14.02
N ASP A 73 23.58 5.12 15.14
CA ASP A 73 22.27 4.77 15.69
C ASP A 73 21.15 5.37 14.83
N ILE A 74 20.07 4.60 14.63
CA ILE A 74 18.91 4.98 13.82
C ILE A 74 18.12 6.11 14.48
N THR A 75 18.04 6.11 15.82
CA THR A 75 17.21 7.08 16.57
C THR A 75 17.75 8.51 16.53
N GLN A 76 19.04 8.67 16.27
CA GLN A 76 19.73 9.96 16.37
C GLN A 76 19.97 10.59 15.01
N LEU A 77 18.92 11.09 14.36
CA LEU A 77 19.01 11.89 13.14
C LEU A 77 18.94 13.38 13.48
N ASN A 78 20.10 14.02 13.60
CA ASN A 78 20.16 15.40 14.09
C ASN A 78 20.40 16.42 12.97
N HIS A 79 20.91 16.00 11.81
CA HIS A 79 21.25 16.92 10.73
C HIS A 79 20.06 17.10 9.75
N PRO A 80 19.65 18.34 9.42
CA PRO A 80 18.47 18.57 8.58
C PRO A 80 18.65 18.04 7.14
N THR A 81 19.87 18.04 6.61
CA THR A 81 20.09 17.46 5.27
C THR A 81 20.01 15.94 5.28
N SER A 82 20.42 15.27 6.37
CA SER A 82 20.31 13.80 6.46
C SER A 82 18.85 13.39 6.63
N SER A 83 18.05 14.11 7.41
CA SER A 83 16.60 13.84 7.54
C SER A 83 15.84 14.08 6.23
N LEU A 84 16.18 15.13 5.47
CA LEU A 84 15.64 15.34 4.12
C LEU A 84 16.03 14.21 3.16
N LEU A 85 17.30 13.82 3.10
CA LEU A 85 17.72 12.71 2.23
C LEU A 85 17.06 11.39 2.63
N LEU A 86 16.97 11.11 3.93
CA LEU A 86 16.29 9.91 4.42
C LEU A 86 14.81 9.89 4.03
N THR A 87 14.10 11.02 4.20
CA THR A 87 12.69 11.11 3.80
C THR A 87 12.50 10.88 2.31
N THR A 88 13.37 11.43 1.46
CA THR A 88 13.31 11.17 0.01
C THR A 88 13.62 9.72 -0.33
N ALA A 89 14.60 9.11 0.33
CA ALA A 89 14.99 7.72 0.12
C ALA A 89 13.85 6.76 0.48
N ILE A 90 13.25 6.92 1.65
CA ILE A 90 12.11 6.10 2.08
C ILE A 90 10.87 6.38 1.22
N ALA A 91 10.65 7.64 0.82
CA ALA A 91 9.57 7.99 -0.11
C ALA A 91 9.70 7.29 -1.47
N MET A 92 10.92 7.18 -2.01
CA MET A 92 11.18 6.37 -3.20
C MET A 92 10.89 4.89 -2.97
N LYS A 93 11.31 4.32 -1.83
CA LYS A 93 11.06 2.90 -1.50
C LYS A 93 9.57 2.56 -1.38
N LEU A 94 8.78 3.46 -0.79
CA LEU A 94 7.34 3.28 -0.60
C LEU A 94 6.52 3.62 -1.85
N GLY A 95 7.06 4.42 -2.77
CA GLY A 95 6.35 4.93 -3.94
C GLY A 95 5.44 6.12 -3.62
N LEU A 96 5.85 6.98 -2.69
CA LEU A 96 5.18 8.26 -2.42
C LEU A 96 5.42 9.25 -3.57
N VAL A 97 4.55 10.23 -3.69
CA VAL A 97 4.70 11.32 -4.68
C VAL A 97 5.85 12.23 -4.25
N PRO A 98 6.77 12.62 -5.17
CA PRO A 98 6.71 12.48 -6.64
C PRO A 98 7.22 11.15 -7.22
N PHE A 99 7.85 10.29 -6.42
CA PHE A 99 8.52 9.05 -6.84
C PHE A 99 7.59 7.84 -7.10
N HIS A 100 6.31 8.09 -7.33
CA HIS A 100 5.27 7.06 -7.43
C HIS A 100 5.24 6.27 -8.75
N PHE A 101 5.89 6.76 -9.82
CA PHE A 101 5.72 6.25 -11.19
C PHE A 101 6.08 4.76 -11.37
N TRP A 102 7.06 4.27 -10.62
CA TRP A 102 7.47 2.86 -10.74
C TRP A 102 6.39 1.89 -10.22
N PHE A 103 5.63 2.30 -9.20
CA PHE A 103 4.81 1.38 -8.43
C PHE A 103 3.65 0.78 -9.26
N PRO A 104 2.82 1.57 -9.99
CA PRO A 104 1.76 1.03 -10.84
C PRO A 104 2.26 0.13 -11.98
N GLU A 105 3.44 0.42 -12.53
CA GLU A 105 4.01 -0.34 -13.64
C GLU A 105 4.53 -1.70 -13.18
N VAL A 106 5.24 -1.73 -12.05
CA VAL A 106 5.75 -2.98 -11.45
C VAL A 106 4.59 -3.87 -11.00
N LEU A 107 3.54 -3.31 -10.41
CA LEU A 107 2.33 -4.05 -10.07
C LEU A 107 1.63 -4.61 -11.29
N GLN A 108 1.60 -3.89 -12.42
CA GLN A 108 0.95 -4.39 -13.63
C GLN A 108 1.71 -5.53 -14.30
N GLY A 109 3.05 -5.55 -14.21
CA GLY A 109 3.90 -6.58 -14.80
C GLY A 109 4.05 -7.85 -13.96
N SER A 110 3.61 -7.84 -12.70
CA SER A 110 3.80 -8.92 -11.74
C SER A 110 2.53 -9.79 -11.52
N PRO A 111 2.68 -11.07 -11.11
CA PRO A 111 1.54 -11.90 -10.74
C PRO A 111 0.85 -11.38 -9.47
N LEU A 112 -0.46 -11.66 -9.31
CA LEU A 112 -1.29 -11.14 -8.22
C LEU A 112 -0.75 -11.45 -6.81
N THR A 113 -0.16 -12.62 -6.61
CA THR A 113 0.44 -13.01 -5.33
C THR A 113 1.68 -12.16 -4.99
N THR A 114 2.48 -11.81 -5.98
CA THR A 114 3.67 -10.96 -5.77
C THR A 114 3.31 -9.49 -5.68
N ALA A 115 2.28 -9.06 -6.42
CA ALA A 115 1.66 -7.75 -6.27
C ALA A 115 1.15 -7.53 -4.84
N MET A 116 0.51 -8.54 -4.24
CA MET A 116 0.13 -8.53 -2.83
C MET A 116 1.35 -8.32 -1.93
N LEU A 117 2.40 -9.12 -2.07
CA LEU A 117 3.63 -9.00 -1.27
C LEU A 117 4.31 -7.63 -1.41
N LEU A 118 4.38 -7.09 -2.62
CA LEU A 118 4.91 -5.75 -2.91
C LEU A 118 4.07 -4.66 -2.24
N SER A 119 2.75 -4.83 -2.19
CA SER A 119 1.83 -3.85 -1.60
C SER A 119 1.80 -3.88 -0.08
N THR A 120 2.18 -4.99 0.57
CA THR A 120 2.11 -5.20 2.02
C THR A 120 3.50 -5.38 2.63
N VAL A 121 4.07 -6.59 2.55
CA VAL A 121 5.31 -7.00 3.24
C VAL A 121 6.48 -6.08 2.89
N MET A 122 6.60 -5.67 1.62
CA MET A 122 7.71 -4.82 1.19
C MET A 122 7.60 -3.37 1.66
N LYS A 123 6.39 -2.92 2.03
CA LYS A 123 6.17 -1.59 2.61
C LYS A 123 6.41 -1.54 4.11
N PHE A 124 6.49 -2.70 4.79
CA PHE A 124 6.65 -2.74 6.23
C PHE A 124 8.03 -2.23 6.70
N PRO A 125 9.18 -2.71 6.18
CA PRO A 125 10.49 -2.20 6.61
C PRO A 125 10.71 -0.69 6.43
N PRO A 126 10.32 -0.07 5.30
CA PRO A 126 10.50 1.38 5.17
C PRO A 126 9.56 2.17 6.11
N ILE A 127 8.36 1.65 6.40
CA ILE A 127 7.45 2.27 7.39
C ILE A 127 8.02 2.16 8.80
N THR A 128 8.67 1.05 9.16
CA THR A 128 9.31 0.93 10.48
C THR A 128 10.48 1.89 10.65
N ILE A 129 11.25 2.17 9.59
CA ILE A 129 12.30 3.19 9.66
C ILE A 129 11.69 4.58 9.83
N PHE A 130 10.60 4.90 9.12
CA PHE A 130 9.89 6.16 9.39
C PHE A 130 9.34 6.25 10.81
N PHE A 131 8.80 5.16 11.36
CA PHE A 131 8.34 5.10 12.74
C PHE A 131 9.48 5.44 13.72
N LEU A 132 10.64 4.77 13.59
CA LEU A 132 11.80 4.96 14.45
C LEU A 132 12.41 6.37 14.36
N THR A 133 12.22 7.04 13.22
CA THR A 133 12.86 8.35 12.93
C THR A 133 11.89 9.52 12.99
N SER A 134 10.62 9.27 13.33
CA SER A 134 9.49 10.21 13.25
C SER A 134 9.76 11.58 13.90
N HIS A 135 10.46 11.63 15.03
CA HIS A 135 10.78 12.86 15.76
C HIS A 135 11.72 13.83 15.01
N SER A 136 12.51 13.33 14.06
CA SER A 136 13.55 14.11 13.35
C SER A 136 13.12 14.62 11.98
N LEU A 137 11.94 14.23 11.50
CA LEU A 137 11.51 14.46 10.13
C LEU A 137 10.90 15.84 9.96
N ASN A 138 11.08 16.43 8.78
CA ASN A 138 10.51 17.74 8.48
C ASN A 138 8.98 17.64 8.25
N PRO A 139 8.14 18.32 9.07
CA PRO A 139 6.69 18.26 8.94
C PRO A 139 6.17 18.86 7.64
N THR A 140 6.79 19.92 7.12
CA THR A 140 6.35 20.58 5.89
C THR A 140 6.53 19.67 4.66
N LEU A 141 7.64 18.95 4.60
CA LEU A 141 7.90 18.01 3.52
C LEU A 141 6.94 16.80 3.58
N LEU A 142 6.74 16.22 4.78
CA LEU A 142 5.86 15.06 4.93
C LEU A 142 4.40 15.41 4.62
N THR A 143 3.91 16.55 5.09
CA THR A 143 2.53 16.99 4.82
C THR A 143 2.30 17.29 3.35
N THR A 144 3.25 17.93 2.66
CA THR A 144 3.16 18.18 1.21
C THR A 144 3.18 16.88 0.40
N MET A 145 4.07 15.93 0.72
CA MET A 145 4.08 14.60 0.09
C MET A 145 2.81 13.80 0.37
N ALA A 146 2.27 13.90 1.59
CA ALA A 146 1.03 13.22 1.99
C ALA A 146 -0.18 13.70 1.19
N VAL A 147 -0.36 15.02 1.10
CA VAL A 147 -1.46 15.61 0.33
C VAL A 147 -1.30 15.32 -1.17
N ALA A 148 -0.09 15.45 -1.70
CA ALA A 148 0.18 15.17 -3.11
C ALA A 148 -0.04 13.70 -3.49
N SER A 149 0.32 12.76 -2.60
CA SER A 149 0.07 11.32 -2.79
C SER A 149 -1.41 10.95 -2.68
N ALA A 150 -2.16 11.57 -1.78
CA ALA A 150 -3.62 11.43 -1.73
C ALA A 150 -4.29 11.95 -3.02
N ALA A 151 -3.87 13.13 -3.51
CA ALA A 151 -4.43 13.75 -4.71
C ALA A 151 -4.14 12.95 -5.98
N LEU A 152 -2.86 12.63 -6.25
CA LEU A 152 -2.47 11.89 -7.45
C LEU A 152 -2.95 10.44 -7.41
N GLY A 153 -2.93 9.79 -6.24
CA GLY A 153 -3.50 8.46 -6.07
C GLY A 153 -4.99 8.43 -6.40
N GLY A 154 -5.75 9.44 -5.95
CA GLY A 154 -7.15 9.62 -6.29
C GLY A 154 -7.36 9.80 -7.80
N TRP A 155 -6.79 10.85 -8.39
CA TRP A 155 -7.02 11.19 -9.81
C TRP A 155 -6.54 10.11 -10.79
N MET A 156 -5.33 9.59 -10.61
CA MET A 156 -4.79 8.60 -11.54
C MET A 156 -5.52 7.26 -11.42
N GLY A 157 -6.03 6.92 -10.23
CA GLY A 157 -6.86 5.73 -10.02
C GLY A 157 -8.15 5.73 -10.83
N LEU A 158 -8.77 6.91 -11.03
CA LEU A 158 -10.04 7.06 -11.76
C LEU A 158 -9.95 6.66 -13.23
N ASN A 159 -8.77 6.80 -13.86
CA ASN A 159 -8.60 6.55 -15.29
C ASN A 159 -8.10 5.13 -15.60
N GLN A 160 -7.97 4.25 -14.60
CA GLN A 160 -7.43 2.90 -14.82
C GLN A 160 -8.53 1.86 -15.04
N THR A 161 -8.33 1.01 -16.05
CA THR A 161 -9.17 -0.17 -16.32
C THR A 161 -8.55 -1.48 -15.85
N GLN A 162 -7.26 -1.46 -15.50
CA GLN A 162 -6.52 -2.61 -15.00
C GLN A 162 -6.59 -2.63 -13.47
N ILE A 163 -7.08 -3.71 -12.88
CA ILE A 163 -7.34 -3.78 -11.44
C ILE A 163 -6.04 -3.60 -10.64
N ARG A 164 -4.92 -4.16 -11.12
CA ARG A 164 -3.61 -3.99 -10.46
C ARG A 164 -3.13 -2.55 -10.41
N LYS A 165 -3.39 -1.74 -11.45
CA LYS A 165 -3.06 -0.31 -11.43
C LYS A 165 -4.00 0.47 -10.51
N VAL A 166 -5.29 0.13 -10.48
CA VAL A 166 -6.24 0.76 -9.54
C VAL A 166 -5.77 0.52 -8.09
N LEU A 167 -5.45 -0.73 -7.73
CA LEU A 167 -4.92 -1.06 -6.40
C LEU A 167 -3.55 -0.44 -6.13
N ALA A 168 -2.73 -0.22 -7.16
CA ALA A 168 -1.46 0.47 -7.01
C ALA A 168 -1.67 1.93 -6.56
N PHE A 169 -2.52 2.68 -7.27
CA PHE A 169 -2.86 4.05 -6.92
C PHE A 169 -3.60 4.15 -5.61
N SER A 170 -4.42 3.15 -5.28
CA SER A 170 -5.06 3.09 -3.98
C SER A 170 -4.04 2.97 -2.85
N SER A 171 -3.00 2.14 -3.01
CA SER A 171 -1.92 2.06 -2.03
C SER A 171 -1.14 3.38 -1.88
N ILE A 172 -0.99 4.16 -2.96
CA ILE A 172 -0.31 5.47 -2.92
C ILE A 172 -1.16 6.44 -2.10
N SER A 173 -2.49 6.42 -2.28
CA SER A 173 -3.40 7.25 -1.48
C SER A 173 -3.40 6.88 0.00
N HIS A 174 -3.40 5.57 0.34
CA HIS A 174 -3.32 5.11 1.71
C HIS A 174 -1.97 5.43 2.37
N LEU A 175 -0.87 5.36 1.62
CA LEU A 175 0.43 5.83 2.10
C LEU A 175 0.40 7.33 2.42
N GLY A 176 -0.32 8.15 1.64
CA GLY A 176 -0.53 9.56 1.98
C GLY A 176 -1.15 9.75 3.37
N TRP A 177 -2.21 9.00 3.66
CA TRP A 177 -2.82 8.97 5.00
C TRP A 177 -1.86 8.48 6.10
N MET A 178 -1.01 7.49 5.82
CA MET A 178 0.00 7.04 6.78
C MET A 178 1.06 8.11 7.03
N THR A 179 1.48 8.85 6.00
CA THR A 179 2.55 9.84 6.13
C THR A 179 2.13 11.12 6.86
N ILE A 180 0.87 11.55 6.75
CA ILE A 180 0.43 12.82 7.35
C ILE A 180 0.44 12.77 8.88
N ILE A 181 0.11 11.62 9.46
CA ILE A 181 0.00 11.43 10.92
C ILE A 181 1.34 11.03 11.56
N LEU A 182 2.35 10.72 10.76
CA LEU A 182 3.58 10.07 11.21
C LEU A 182 4.36 10.83 12.29
N ILE A 183 4.41 12.16 12.19
CA ILE A 183 5.10 12.99 13.19
C ILE A 183 4.25 13.15 14.46
N TYR A 184 2.93 13.20 14.33
CA TYR A 184 2.03 13.54 15.43
C TYR A 184 1.69 12.33 16.30
N ASN A 185 1.38 11.20 15.67
CA ASN A 185 1.12 9.96 16.37
C ASN A 185 1.61 8.77 15.51
N PRO A 186 2.86 8.32 15.70
CA PRO A 186 3.44 7.25 14.91
C PRO A 186 2.75 5.90 15.17
N GLU A 187 2.12 5.68 16.33
CA GLU A 187 1.37 4.44 16.62
C GLU A 187 0.13 4.31 15.73
N LEU A 188 -0.56 5.43 15.47
CA LEU A 188 -1.68 5.44 14.53
C LEU A 188 -1.23 5.05 13.12
N THR A 189 -0.03 5.45 12.68
CA THR A 189 0.49 5.01 11.37
C THR A 189 0.59 3.49 11.28
N LEU A 190 1.12 2.84 12.31
CA LEU A 190 1.27 1.39 12.34
C LEU A 190 -0.10 0.70 12.35
N MET A 191 -1.04 1.19 13.16
CA MET A 191 -2.40 0.68 13.18
C MET A 191 -3.06 0.78 11.80
N THR A 192 -2.94 1.94 11.13
CA THR A 192 -3.48 2.14 9.79
C THR A 192 -2.82 1.22 8.76
N PHE A 193 -1.52 0.95 8.89
CA PHE A 193 -0.77 0.03 8.04
C PHE A 193 -1.23 -1.42 8.21
N TYR A 194 -1.46 -1.88 9.45
CA TYR A 194 -1.96 -3.23 9.70
C TYR A 194 -3.36 -3.44 9.14
N LEU A 195 -4.28 -2.48 9.35
CA LEU A 195 -5.62 -2.53 8.75
C LEU A 195 -5.54 -2.53 7.22
N TYR A 196 -4.68 -1.69 6.64
CA TYR A 196 -4.43 -1.68 5.21
C TYR A 196 -3.90 -3.04 4.69
N CYS A 197 -2.99 -3.71 5.41
CA CYS A 197 -2.49 -5.03 5.03
C CYS A 197 -3.58 -6.10 5.05
N ILE A 198 -4.48 -6.07 6.04
CA ILE A 198 -5.61 -7.00 6.14
C ILE A 198 -6.56 -6.80 4.94
N MET A 199 -6.96 -5.55 4.70
CA MET A 199 -7.88 -5.21 3.61
C MET A 199 -7.29 -5.52 2.23
N THR A 200 -6.05 -5.11 1.96
CA THR A 200 -5.38 -5.40 0.68
C THR A 200 -5.10 -6.87 0.50
N GLY A 201 -4.70 -7.60 1.55
CA GLY A 201 -4.56 -9.06 1.51
C GLY A 201 -5.86 -9.75 1.08
N ALA A 202 -7.00 -9.35 1.66
CA ALA A 202 -8.31 -9.88 1.28
C ALA A 202 -8.65 -9.61 -0.20
N THR A 203 -8.44 -8.37 -0.68
CA THR A 203 -8.72 -8.01 -2.09
C THR A 203 -7.82 -8.76 -3.08
N PHE A 204 -6.51 -8.86 -2.84
CA PHE A 204 -5.62 -9.57 -3.77
C PHE A 204 -5.90 -11.08 -3.81
N LEU A 205 -6.23 -11.69 -2.68
CA LEU A 205 -6.52 -13.13 -2.64
C LEU A 205 -7.84 -13.46 -3.34
N THR A 206 -8.89 -12.66 -3.15
CA THR A 206 -10.18 -12.80 -3.85
C THR A 206 -10.04 -12.56 -5.36
N LEU A 207 -9.21 -11.60 -5.78
CA LEU A 207 -8.89 -11.40 -7.20
C LEU A 207 -8.08 -12.57 -7.78
N ASN A 208 -7.21 -13.19 -6.98
CA ASN A 208 -6.40 -14.33 -7.41
C ASN A 208 -7.24 -15.60 -7.60
N THR A 209 -8.23 -15.85 -6.75
CA THR A 209 -9.15 -16.99 -6.91
C THR A 209 -10.05 -16.81 -8.14
N THR A 210 -10.53 -15.59 -8.41
CA THR A 210 -11.36 -15.29 -9.61
C THR A 210 -10.54 -15.09 -10.88
N LYS A 211 -9.21 -14.93 -10.78
CA LYS A 211 -8.30 -14.57 -11.89
C LYS A 211 -8.76 -13.33 -12.67
N SER A 212 -9.36 -12.36 -11.98
CA SER A 212 -9.85 -11.12 -12.60
C SER A 212 -8.76 -10.06 -12.64
N LEU A 213 -8.32 -9.67 -13.85
CA LEU A 213 -7.26 -8.69 -14.06
C LEU A 213 -7.78 -7.34 -14.60
N LYS A 214 -8.90 -7.40 -15.33
CA LYS A 214 -9.55 -6.24 -15.96
C LYS A 214 -10.95 -6.05 -15.39
N LEU A 215 -11.46 -4.81 -15.42
CA LEU A 215 -12.85 -4.52 -15.01
C LEU A 215 -13.88 -5.40 -15.74
N SER A 216 -13.70 -5.61 -17.06
CA SER A 216 -14.60 -6.47 -17.85
C SER A 216 -14.62 -7.93 -17.40
N THR A 217 -13.49 -8.46 -16.92
CA THR A 217 -13.44 -9.84 -16.41
C THR A 217 -14.07 -9.98 -15.03
N MET A 218 -14.00 -8.92 -14.21
CA MET A 218 -14.60 -8.88 -12.87
C MET A 218 -16.14 -8.89 -12.96
N MET A 219 -16.68 -8.21 -13.96
CA MET A 219 -18.09 -8.22 -14.33
C MET A 219 -18.68 -9.63 -14.47
N THR A 220 -17.96 -10.54 -15.13
CA THR A 220 -18.41 -11.93 -15.33
C THR A 220 -18.18 -12.85 -14.12
N ALA A 221 -17.57 -12.35 -13.03
CA ALA A 221 -17.25 -13.18 -11.87
C ALA A 221 -18.47 -13.43 -10.97
N TRP A 222 -19.46 -12.52 -10.98
CA TRP A 222 -20.64 -12.61 -10.11
C TRP A 222 -21.41 -13.91 -10.33
N THR A 223 -21.57 -14.30 -11.59
CA THR A 223 -22.32 -15.48 -11.98
C THR A 223 -21.58 -16.80 -11.70
N LYS A 224 -20.28 -16.74 -11.38
CA LYS A 224 -19.46 -17.91 -11.04
C LYS A 224 -19.36 -18.12 -9.54
N THR A 225 -19.08 -17.05 -8.80
CA THR A 225 -18.78 -17.10 -7.36
C THR A 225 -19.41 -15.91 -6.64
N PRO A 226 -20.75 -15.88 -6.50
CA PRO A 226 -21.47 -14.73 -5.96
C PRO A 226 -21.04 -14.40 -4.53
N ALA A 227 -20.89 -15.42 -3.67
CA ALA A 227 -20.47 -15.23 -2.27
C ALA A 227 -19.06 -14.61 -2.12
N LEU A 228 -18.13 -14.92 -3.04
CA LEU A 228 -16.81 -14.31 -3.01
C LEU A 228 -16.87 -12.85 -3.47
N ASN A 229 -17.71 -12.55 -4.47
CA ASN A 229 -17.88 -11.20 -4.98
C ASN A 229 -18.58 -10.26 -3.98
N THR A 230 -19.51 -10.77 -3.17
CA THR A 230 -20.09 -9.99 -2.06
C THR A 230 -19.02 -9.65 -1.01
N MET A 231 -18.15 -10.59 -0.65
CA MET A 231 -17.02 -10.30 0.25
C MET A 231 -16.01 -9.32 -0.36
N LEU A 232 -15.71 -9.45 -1.65
CA LEU A 232 -14.86 -8.49 -2.37
C LEU A 232 -15.46 -7.08 -2.29
N MET A 233 -16.76 -6.93 -2.55
CA MET A 233 -17.46 -5.64 -2.41
C MET A 233 -17.28 -5.05 -1.01
N MET A 234 -17.54 -5.83 0.05
CA MET A 234 -17.39 -5.35 1.42
C MET A 234 -15.95 -4.90 1.73
N THR A 235 -14.95 -5.65 1.24
CA THR A 235 -13.53 -5.28 1.42
C THR A 235 -13.11 -4.04 0.62
N LEU A 236 -13.71 -3.80 -0.56
CA LEU A 236 -13.45 -2.58 -1.35
C LEU A 236 -14.09 -1.35 -0.72
N LEU A 237 -15.29 -1.49 -0.15
CA LEU A 237 -15.95 -0.42 0.59
C LEU A 237 -15.23 -0.12 1.91
N SER A 238 -14.61 -1.12 2.56
CA SER A 238 -13.78 -0.88 3.73
C SER A 238 -12.50 -0.14 3.36
N LEU A 239 -11.82 -0.49 2.26
CA LEU A 239 -10.70 0.29 1.73
C LEU A 239 -11.09 1.75 1.38
N ALA A 240 -12.30 1.96 0.88
CA ALA A 240 -12.82 3.31 0.64
C ALA A 240 -13.02 4.10 1.96
N GLY A 241 -13.14 3.42 3.09
CA GLY A 241 -13.31 4.02 4.41
C GLY A 241 -14.72 4.54 4.64
N LEU A 242 -15.74 3.76 4.27
CA LEU A 242 -17.14 4.09 4.55
C LEU A 242 -17.55 3.62 5.95
N PRO A 243 -18.26 4.44 6.76
CA PRO A 243 -18.97 3.93 7.93
C PRO A 243 -20.07 2.97 7.45
N PRO A 244 -20.29 1.78 8.03
CA PRO A 244 -19.86 1.22 9.33
C PRO A 244 -18.63 0.28 9.29
N LEU A 245 -17.80 0.33 8.23
CA LEU A 245 -16.71 -0.63 8.00
C LEU A 245 -15.40 -0.20 8.67
N THR A 246 -14.51 -1.17 8.90
CA THR A 246 -13.28 -0.99 9.68
C THR A 246 -12.30 0.00 9.08
N GLY A 247 -12.24 0.13 7.76
CA GLY A 247 -11.34 1.09 7.12
C GLY A 247 -11.74 2.56 7.30
N PHE A 248 -12.91 2.85 7.87
CA PHE A 248 -13.25 4.20 8.31
C PHE A 248 -12.48 4.61 9.59
N LEU A 249 -12.28 3.66 10.52
CA LEU A 249 -11.57 3.86 11.79
C LEU A 249 -10.24 4.60 11.64
N PRO A 250 -9.28 4.17 10.79
CA PRO A 250 -7.99 4.85 10.67
C PRO A 250 -8.13 6.28 10.15
N LYS A 251 -9.02 6.54 9.18
CA LYS A 251 -9.22 7.89 8.64
C LYS A 251 -9.84 8.81 9.68
N TRP A 252 -10.82 8.30 10.44
CA TRP A 252 -11.48 9.05 11.49
C TRP A 252 -10.50 9.44 12.61
N LEU A 253 -9.71 8.50 13.13
CA LEU A 253 -8.73 8.79 14.18
C LEU A 253 -7.61 9.73 13.69
N ILE A 254 -7.17 9.61 12.43
CA ILE A 254 -6.19 10.55 11.86
C ILE A 254 -6.76 11.97 11.81
N ILE A 255 -7.99 12.15 11.35
CA ILE A 255 -8.64 13.47 11.30
C ILE A 255 -8.75 14.05 12.72
N GLN A 256 -9.13 13.21 13.70
CA GLN A 256 -9.23 13.62 15.09
C GLN A 256 -7.89 14.11 15.63
N GLU A 257 -6.79 13.36 15.45
CA GLU A 257 -5.47 13.80 15.91
C GLU A 257 -4.97 15.05 15.17
N LEU A 258 -5.17 15.15 13.85
CA LEU A 258 -4.80 16.36 13.11
C LEU A 258 -5.56 17.59 13.59
N SER A 259 -6.83 17.44 13.98
CA SER A 259 -7.62 18.54 14.54
C SER A 259 -7.13 18.98 15.92
N LYS A 260 -6.64 18.05 16.75
CA LYS A 260 -6.03 18.37 18.05
C LYS A 260 -4.74 19.17 17.91
N GLN A 261 -4.00 18.97 16.82
CA GLN A 261 -2.74 19.66 16.50
C GLN A 261 -2.95 20.95 15.68
N GLU A 262 -4.17 21.50 15.68
CA GLU A 262 -4.57 22.72 14.95
C GLU A 262 -4.40 22.67 13.41
N MET A 263 -4.09 21.50 12.83
CA MET A 263 -3.95 21.30 11.39
C MET A 263 -5.28 21.04 10.67
N SER A 264 -6.28 21.88 10.94
CA SER A 264 -7.64 21.70 10.38
C SER A 264 -7.67 21.78 8.85
N THR A 265 -6.84 22.63 8.25
CA THR A 265 -6.77 22.81 6.79
C THR A 265 -6.22 21.58 6.07
N SER A 266 -5.15 20.95 6.58
CA SER A 266 -4.60 19.74 5.96
C SER A 266 -5.55 18.55 6.14
N ALA A 267 -6.21 18.44 7.30
CA ALA A 267 -7.20 17.41 7.59
C ALA A 267 -8.41 17.49 6.65
N THR A 268 -8.92 18.69 6.39
CA THR A 268 -10.05 18.90 5.46
C THR A 268 -9.66 18.60 4.01
N ILE A 269 -8.47 19.03 3.56
CA ILE A 269 -7.98 18.74 2.21
C ILE A 269 -7.85 17.23 2.00
N ILE A 270 -7.19 16.50 2.91
CA ILE A 270 -6.96 15.07 2.72
C ILE A 270 -8.27 14.27 2.82
N ALA A 271 -9.23 14.71 3.65
CA ALA A 271 -10.57 14.14 3.72
C ALA A 271 -11.33 14.29 2.40
N ILE A 272 -11.35 15.48 1.80
CA ILE A 272 -11.99 15.73 0.50
C ILE A 272 -11.33 14.91 -0.61
N LEU A 273 -9.99 14.85 -0.64
CA LEU A 273 -9.25 14.06 -1.62
C LEU A 273 -9.54 12.55 -1.49
N SER A 274 -9.86 12.06 -0.29
CA SER A 274 -10.21 10.65 -0.11
C SER A 274 -11.53 10.24 -0.78
N LEU A 275 -12.42 11.20 -1.07
CA LEU A 275 -13.65 10.96 -1.83
C LEU A 275 -13.37 10.58 -3.29
N LEU A 276 -12.27 11.08 -3.88
CA LEU A 276 -11.81 10.62 -5.20
C LEU A 276 -11.44 9.14 -5.15
N GLY A 277 -10.80 8.71 -4.06
CA GLY A 277 -10.49 7.31 -3.81
C GLY A 277 -11.74 6.44 -3.74
N LEU A 278 -12.72 6.92 -2.97
CA LEU A 278 -14.02 6.27 -2.81
C LEU A 278 -14.73 6.05 -4.15
N PHE A 279 -14.67 7.00 -5.09
CA PHE A 279 -15.35 6.86 -6.37
C PHE A 279 -14.84 5.67 -7.20
N PHE A 280 -13.52 5.46 -7.31
CA PHE A 280 -13.03 4.31 -8.09
C PHE A 280 -13.28 2.98 -7.37
N TYR A 281 -13.33 2.97 -6.03
CA TYR A 281 -13.72 1.78 -5.28
C TYR A 281 -15.21 1.45 -5.46
N LEU A 282 -16.09 2.45 -5.44
CA LEU A 282 -17.51 2.27 -5.78
C LEU A 282 -17.67 1.76 -7.21
N ARG A 283 -16.89 2.27 -8.16
CA ARG A 283 -16.89 1.76 -9.53
C ARG A 283 -16.51 0.28 -9.57
N LEU A 284 -15.47 -0.14 -8.84
CA LEU A 284 -15.09 -1.55 -8.76
C LEU A 284 -16.18 -2.41 -8.10
N ALA A 285 -16.79 -1.94 -7.01
CA ALA A 285 -17.90 -2.60 -6.34
C ALA A 285 -19.12 -2.75 -7.27
N TYR A 286 -19.43 -1.72 -8.03
CA TYR A 286 -20.52 -1.74 -9.02
C TYR A 286 -20.30 -2.83 -10.08
N TYR A 287 -19.08 -2.92 -10.61
CA TYR A 287 -18.72 -3.96 -11.57
C TYR A 287 -18.59 -5.37 -10.97
N SER A 288 -18.43 -5.52 -9.65
CA SER A 288 -18.32 -6.85 -9.04
C SER A 288 -19.67 -7.46 -8.66
N THR A 289 -20.67 -6.65 -8.29
CA THR A 289 -21.93 -7.15 -7.71
C THR A 289 -23.21 -6.50 -8.23
N ILE A 290 -23.22 -5.19 -8.50
CA ILE A 290 -24.48 -4.43 -8.66
C ILE A 290 -25.09 -4.61 -10.06
N THR A 291 -24.25 -4.78 -11.08
CA THR A 291 -24.73 -5.04 -12.46
C THR A 291 -24.54 -6.49 -12.85
N LEU A 292 -25.52 -7.02 -13.59
CA LEU A 292 -25.42 -8.27 -14.32
C LEU A 292 -25.05 -7.97 -15.79
N PRO A 293 -23.79 -8.16 -16.20
CA PRO A 293 -23.38 -7.97 -17.58
C PRO A 293 -23.76 -9.18 -18.44
N PRO A 294 -23.75 -9.04 -19.79
CA PRO A 294 -23.99 -10.17 -20.67
C PRO A 294 -22.91 -11.24 -20.47
N ASN A 295 -23.34 -12.44 -20.10
CA ASN A 295 -22.45 -13.58 -19.91
C ASN A 295 -22.08 -14.22 -21.25
N PRO A 296 -20.85 -14.74 -21.40
CA PRO A 296 -20.48 -15.52 -22.57
C PRO A 296 -21.21 -16.86 -22.58
N THR A 297 -21.50 -17.39 -23.77
CA THR A 297 -22.19 -18.68 -23.97
C THR A 297 -21.52 -19.86 -23.24
N ASN A 298 -20.20 -19.80 -23.06
CA ASN A 298 -19.41 -20.82 -22.37
C ASN A 298 -19.52 -20.81 -20.82
N HIS A 299 -20.35 -19.94 -20.23
CA HIS A 299 -20.46 -19.81 -18.77
C HIS A 299 -20.93 -21.12 -18.09
N MET A 300 -21.81 -21.90 -18.73
CA MET A 300 -22.36 -23.13 -18.15
C MET A 300 -21.28 -24.16 -17.78
N LYS A 301 -20.15 -24.20 -18.53
CA LYS A 301 -19.04 -25.12 -18.22
C LYS A 301 -18.36 -24.83 -16.88
N GLN A 302 -18.48 -23.60 -16.37
CA GLN A 302 -17.84 -23.17 -15.12
C GLN A 302 -18.67 -23.52 -13.88
N TRP A 303 -19.95 -23.84 -14.03
CA TRP A 303 -20.81 -24.28 -12.93
C TRP A 303 -20.44 -25.66 -12.38
N HIS A 304 -19.80 -26.50 -13.20
CA HIS A 304 -19.42 -27.85 -12.80
C HIS A 304 -18.12 -27.94 -11.97
N THR A 305 -17.33 -26.86 -11.92
CA THR A 305 -16.06 -26.86 -11.17
C THR A 305 -16.20 -26.11 -9.85
N SER A 306 -16.38 -26.84 -8.75
CA SER A 306 -16.26 -26.27 -7.40
C SER A 306 -14.79 -26.35 -6.95
N LYS A 307 -14.15 -25.18 -6.81
CA LYS A 307 -12.85 -25.08 -6.12
C LYS A 307 -13.08 -24.46 -4.75
N PRO A 308 -12.64 -25.11 -3.66
CA PRO A 308 -12.78 -24.54 -2.33
C PRO A 308 -11.96 -23.25 -2.24
N THR A 309 -12.58 -22.20 -1.72
CA THR A 309 -11.90 -20.95 -1.38
C THR A 309 -11.08 -21.14 -0.12
N SER A 310 -9.90 -20.52 -0.03
CA SER A 310 -9.05 -20.65 1.15
C SER A 310 -9.70 -20.03 2.39
N THR A 311 -9.55 -20.69 3.55
CA THR A 311 -10.03 -20.20 4.85
C THR A 311 -9.45 -18.84 5.22
N LEU A 312 -8.24 -18.55 4.75
CA LEU A 312 -7.56 -17.27 4.95
C LEU A 312 -8.28 -16.08 4.28
N ILE A 313 -9.00 -16.30 3.17
CA ILE A 313 -9.85 -15.25 2.58
C ILE A 313 -11.02 -14.92 3.50
N ALA A 314 -11.65 -15.94 4.10
CA ALA A 314 -12.78 -15.76 5.00
C ALA A 314 -12.37 -14.99 6.26
N SER A 315 -11.23 -15.34 6.88
CA SER A 315 -10.74 -14.64 8.07
C SER A 315 -10.34 -13.18 7.80
N LEU A 316 -9.58 -12.92 6.73
CA LEU A 316 -9.18 -11.54 6.40
C LEU A 316 -10.38 -10.67 6.01
N SER A 317 -11.33 -11.23 5.26
CA SER A 317 -12.50 -10.46 4.83
C SER A 317 -13.46 -10.15 5.98
N SER A 318 -13.66 -11.07 6.93
CA SER A 318 -14.46 -10.79 8.13
C SER A 318 -13.80 -9.72 9.02
N LEU A 319 -12.48 -9.83 9.26
CA LEU A 319 -11.69 -8.83 9.97
C LEU A 319 -11.76 -7.45 9.29
N SER A 320 -11.73 -7.41 7.96
CA SER A 320 -11.79 -6.16 7.19
C SER A 320 -13.15 -5.46 7.23
N ALA A 321 -14.23 -6.15 7.64
CA ALA A 321 -15.58 -5.61 7.60
C ALA A 321 -16.14 -5.32 9.01
N LEU A 322 -15.86 -6.18 9.99
CA LEU A 322 -16.61 -6.22 11.26
C LEU A 322 -15.81 -5.79 12.50
N SER A 323 -14.57 -5.34 12.36
CA SER A 323 -13.73 -4.92 13.50
C SER A 323 -13.97 -3.49 14.00
N LEU A 324 -14.91 -2.73 13.44
CA LEU A 324 -15.16 -1.34 13.87
C LEU A 324 -15.69 -1.24 15.32
N PRO A 325 -16.58 -2.12 15.82
CA PRO A 325 -17.03 -2.09 17.21
C PRO A 325 -15.93 -2.43 18.24
N LEU A 326 -14.80 -2.98 17.78
CA LEU A 326 -13.64 -3.25 18.62
C LEU A 326 -12.75 -1.99 18.80
N SER A 327 -13.14 -0.85 18.22
CA SER A 327 -12.48 0.43 18.52
C SER A 327 -12.76 0.84 19.97
N PRO A 328 -11.75 1.29 20.71
CA PRO A 328 -11.93 1.79 22.07
C PRO A 328 -12.76 3.07 22.13
#